data_AF-A0A822XRA4-F1
#
_entry.id   AF-A0A822XRA4-F1
#
_cell.length_a   1.000
_cell.length_b   1.000
_cell.length_c   1.000
_cell.angle_alpha   90.00
_cell.angle_beta   90.00
_cell.angle_gamma   90.00
#
_symmetry.space_group_name_H-M   'P 1'
#
loop_
_entity.id
_entity.type
_entity.pdbx_description
1 polymer ?
#
loop_
_entity_poly.entity_id
_entity_poly.type
_entity_poly.pdbx_seq_one_letter_code
_entity_poly.pdbx_strand_id
1 'polypeptide(L)'
;MATDNFVQPAIPRFDGHYDHWSMLMENFLRSKEYWQRKILFQAIDRSILETILCKDTSKHIWDSMKKKYQGLARAKRQQLQALCSEFETLRMKLGESVID
;
A
#
# COMPACT_ATOMS: atom_id res chain seq x y z
N MET A 1 3.42 40.52 -3.56
CA MET A 1 4.00 39.67 -2.50
C MET A 1 3.38 38.30 -2.65
N ALA A 2 4.11 37.33 -3.19
CA ALA A 2 3.59 35.97 -3.33
C ALA A 2 3.55 35.35 -1.94
N THR A 3 2.34 35.10 -1.43
CA THR A 3 2.15 34.28 -0.23
C THR A 3 2.54 32.87 -0.63
N ASP A 4 3.72 32.45 -0.19
CA ASP A 4 4.18 31.07 -0.26
C ASP A 4 3.18 30.23 0.54
N ASN A 5 2.19 29.69 -0.17
CA ASN A 5 1.16 28.82 0.39
C ASN A 5 1.82 27.48 0.68
N PHE A 6 2.60 27.40 1.76
CA PHE A 6 3.18 26.17 2.23
C PHE A 6 2.06 25.30 2.81
N VAL A 7 1.36 24.60 1.92
CA VAL A 7 0.35 23.61 2.29
C VAL A 7 1.07 22.57 3.14
N GLN A 8 0.67 22.44 4.41
CA GLN A 8 1.22 21.40 5.26
C GLN A 8 1.01 20.06 4.54
N PRO A 9 2.07 19.26 4.34
CA PRO A 9 1.93 17.98 3.66
C PRO A 9 1.00 17.12 4.52
N ALA A 10 -0.13 16.70 3.94
CA ALA A 10 -1.11 15.89 4.63
C ALA A 10 -0.51 14.52 4.93
N ILE A 11 -0.70 14.04 6.16
CA ILE A 11 -0.26 12.69 6.55
C ILE A 11 -1.05 11.68 5.72
N PRO A 12 -0.39 10.85 4.88
CA PRO A 12 -1.09 9.90 4.04
C PRO A 12 -1.73 8.82 4.91
N ARG A 13 -3.05 8.69 4.82
CA ARG A 13 -3.80 7.64 5.52
C ARG A 13 -3.71 6.32 4.77
N PHE A 14 -3.65 5.22 5.51
CA PHE A 14 -3.65 3.88 4.96
C PHE A 14 -5.04 3.53 4.42
N ASP A 15 -5.11 3.21 3.14
CA ASP A 15 -6.33 2.90 2.38
C ASP A 15 -6.42 1.42 1.97
N GLY A 16 -5.48 0.59 2.43
CA GLY A 16 -5.36 -0.82 2.04
C GLY A 16 -4.36 -1.08 0.91
N HIS A 17 -3.91 -0.05 0.18
CA HIS A 17 -2.90 -0.17 -0.89
C HIS A 17 -1.49 0.08 -0.33
N TYR A 18 -0.94 -0.97 0.30
CA TYR A 18 0.34 -0.84 1.02
C TYR A 18 1.49 -0.31 0.17
N ASP A 19 1.69 -0.73 -1.08
CA ASP A 19 2.80 -0.23 -1.91
C ASP A 19 2.71 1.29 -2.16
N HIS A 20 1.50 1.78 -2.46
CA HIS A 20 1.29 3.20 -2.71
C HIS A 20 1.45 3.99 -1.42
N TRP A 21 0.81 3.53 -0.34
CA TRP A 21 0.92 4.15 0.96
C TRP A 21 2.36 4.17 1.47
N SER A 22 3.12 3.07 1.34
CA SER A 22 4.51 2.99 1.80
C SER A 22 5.39 3.95 1.02
N MET A 23 5.21 4.08 -0.30
CA MET A 23 5.94 5.05 -1.11
C MET A 23 5.69 6.50 -0.66
N LEU A 24 4.42 6.87 -0.45
CA LEU A 24 4.07 8.21 0.04
C LEU A 24 4.65 8.47 1.44
N MET A 25 4.55 7.47 2.32
CA MET A 25 5.01 7.57 3.69
C MET A 25 6.55 7.63 3.77
N GLU A 26 7.27 6.83 3.00
CA GLU A 26 8.74 6.88 2.90
C GLU A 26 9.23 8.22 2.36
N ASN A 27 8.56 8.76 1.33
CA ASN A 27 8.86 10.09 0.81
C ASN A 27 8.61 11.18 1.87
N PHE A 28 7.45 11.13 2.55
CA PHE A 28 7.10 12.07 3.61
C PHE A 28 8.08 12.03 4.79
N LEU A 29 8.50 10.83 5.21
CA LEU A 29 9.45 10.63 6.32
C LEU A 29 10.87 11.08 5.95
N ARG A 30 11.28 10.85 4.69
CA ARG A 30 12.61 11.26 4.18
C ARG A 30 12.76 12.78 4.11
N SER A 31 11.69 13.51 3.78
CA SER A 31 11.77 14.97 3.63
C SER A 31 11.89 15.75 4.94
N LYS A 32 11.55 15.17 6.09
CA LYS A 32 11.43 15.94 7.34
C LYS A 32 11.87 15.21 8.64
N GLU A 33 12.59 14.09 8.54
CA GLU A 33 13.06 13.29 9.70
C GLU A 33 11.93 12.93 10.69
N TYR A 34 10.69 12.87 10.21
CA TYR A 34 9.50 12.74 11.04
C TYR A 34 9.16 11.28 11.36
N TRP A 35 10.14 10.48 11.77
CA TRP A 35 9.94 9.10 12.25
C TRP A 35 9.29 9.06 13.65
N GLN A 36 8.26 9.87 13.87
CA GLN A 36 7.55 9.95 15.12
C GLN A 36 6.38 8.97 15.14
N ARG A 37 6.19 8.35 16.30
CA ARG A 37 5.08 7.43 16.55
C ARG A 37 3.73 8.07 16.22
N LYS A 38 3.52 9.31 16.65
CA LYS A 38 2.26 10.06 16.47
C LYS A 38 1.79 10.07 15.01
N ILE A 39 2.71 10.16 14.05
CA ILE A 39 2.39 10.22 12.63
C ILE A 39 1.88 8.88 12.12
N LEU A 40 2.54 7.78 12.51
CA LEU A 40 2.07 6.44 12.17
C LEU A 40 0.72 6.13 12.84
N PHE A 41 0.50 6.59 14.07
CA PHE A 41 -0.79 6.47 14.76
C PHE A 41 -1.92 7.25 14.07
N GLN A 42 -1.60 8.33 13.35
CA GLN A 42 -2.58 9.12 12.61
C GLN A 42 -2.79 8.60 11.17
N ALA A 43 -1.75 7.99 10.59
CA ALA A 43 -1.77 7.41 9.26
C ALA A 43 -2.48 6.05 9.23
N ILE A 44 -2.42 5.27 10.30
CA ILE A 44 -2.94 3.90 10.38
C ILE A 44 -4.24 3.87 11.19
N ASP A 45 -5.24 3.15 10.70
CA ASP A 45 -6.49 2.97 11.41
C ASP A 45 -6.31 2.21 12.74
N ARG A 46 -7.15 2.52 13.74
CA ARG A 46 -7.08 1.89 15.07
C ARG A 46 -7.22 0.37 14.99
N SER A 47 -8.09 -0.13 14.13
CA SER A 47 -8.31 -1.57 13.95
C SER A 47 -7.01 -2.30 13.56
N ILE A 48 -6.21 -1.70 12.67
CA ILE A 48 -4.92 -2.28 12.25
C ILE A 48 -3.89 -2.13 13.36
N LEU A 49 -3.86 -0.99 14.04
CA LEU A 49 -2.99 -0.80 15.20
C LEU A 49 -3.27 -1.88 16.26
N GLU A 50 -4.51 -2.20 16.58
CA GLU A 50 -4.85 -3.26 17.55
C GLU A 50 -4.26 -4.63 17.16
N THR A 51 -4.06 -4.90 15.87
CA THR A 51 -3.38 -6.13 15.43
C THR A 51 -1.85 -6.13 15.62
N ILE A 52 -1.25 -4.98 15.94
CA ILE A 52 0.20 -4.84 16.18
C ILE A 52 0.49 -5.01 17.67
N LEU A 53 1.21 -6.07 18.02
CA LEU A 53 1.51 -6.43 19.42
C LEU A 53 2.46 -5.43 20.11
N CYS A 54 3.52 -5.00 19.42
CA CYS A 54 4.55 -4.11 19.96
C CYS A 54 4.53 -2.77 19.21
N LYS A 55 4.23 -1.70 19.96
CA LYS A 55 4.14 -0.32 19.43
C LYS A 55 5.15 0.60 20.12
N ASP A 56 6.23 0.03 20.65
CA ASP A 56 7.24 0.72 21.48
C ASP A 56 8.12 1.69 20.71
N THR A 57 8.18 1.59 19.38
CA THR A 57 8.84 2.56 18.51
C THR A 57 8.08 2.70 17.20
N SER A 58 8.28 3.82 16.50
CA SER A 58 7.77 4.00 15.13
C SER A 58 8.29 2.91 14.19
N LYS A 59 9.53 2.47 14.40
CA LYS A 59 10.14 1.34 13.69
C LYS A 59 9.38 0.03 13.90
N HIS A 60 8.99 -0.31 15.14
CA HIS A 60 8.21 -1.53 15.40
C HIS A 60 6.86 -1.53 14.69
N ILE A 61 6.17 -0.38 14.68
CA ILE A 61 4.90 -0.21 13.98
C ILE A 61 5.10 -0.37 12.47
N TRP A 62 6.13 0.28 11.92
CA TRP A 62 6.47 0.21 10.50
C TRP A 62 6.85 -1.19 10.03
N ASP A 63 7.75 -1.87 10.75
CA ASP A 63 8.15 -3.24 10.43
C ASP A 63 6.96 -4.21 10.52
N SER A 64 6.05 -4.00 11.48
CA SER A 64 4.82 -4.80 11.59
C SER A 64 3.88 -4.60 10.40
N MET A 65 3.70 -3.35 9.95
CA MET A 65 2.94 -3.03 8.74
C MET A 65 3.58 -3.67 7.51
N LYS A 66 4.90 -3.55 7.37
CA LYS A 66 5.67 -4.15 6.28
C LYS A 66 5.52 -5.66 6.24
N LYS A 67 5.69 -6.35 7.37
CA LYS A 67 5.51 -7.79 7.47
C LYS A 67 4.10 -8.25 7.08
N LYS A 68 3.06 -7.49 7.46
CA LYS A 68 1.67 -7.85 7.20
C LYS A 68 1.27 -7.65 5.73
N TYR A 69 1.78 -6.63 5.05
CA TYR A 69 1.25 -6.21 3.75
C TYR A 69 2.23 -6.26 2.56
N GLN A 70 3.55 -6.35 2.78
CA GLN A 70 4.54 -6.38 1.69
C GLN A 70 4.38 -7.59 0.74
N GLY A 71 3.87 -8.72 1.24
CA GLY A 71 3.56 -9.91 0.43
C GLY A 71 2.17 -9.92 -0.18
N LEU A 72 1.21 -9.23 0.45
CA LEU A 72 -0.19 -9.25 0.03
C LEU A 72 -0.40 -8.54 -1.31
N ALA A 73 0.31 -7.44 -1.54
CA ALA A 73 0.21 -6.69 -2.77
C ALA A 73 0.78 -7.48 -3.98
N ARG A 74 1.90 -8.18 -3.78
CA ARG A 74 2.48 -9.04 -4.83
C ARG A 74 1.58 -10.23 -5.15
N ALA A 75 1.03 -10.89 -4.13
CA ALA A 75 0.10 -12.00 -4.32
C ALA A 75 -1.17 -11.56 -5.07
N LYS A 76 -1.77 -10.41 -4.70
CA LYS A 76 -2.93 -9.85 -5.41
C LYS A 76 -2.62 -9.51 -6.87
N ARG A 77 -1.45 -8.94 -7.16
CA ARG A 77 -1.02 -8.67 -8.54
C ARG A 77 -0.86 -9.96 -9.35
N GLN A 78 -0.24 -10.98 -8.76
CA GLN A 78 -0.08 -12.28 -9.43
C GLN A 78 -1.43 -12.96 -9.69
N GLN A 79 -2.36 -12.92 -8.74
CA GLN A 79 -3.72 -13.42 -8.94
C GLN A 79 -4.47 -12.67 -10.04
N LEU A 80 -4.40 -11.34 -10.05
CA LEU A 80 -5.02 -10.54 -11.11
C LEU A 80 -4.42 -10.85 -12.49
N GLN A 81 -3.09 -11.00 -12.56
CA GLN A 81 -2.40 -11.33 -13.80
C GLN A 81 -2.77 -12.75 -14.29
N ALA A 82 -2.87 -13.72 -13.38
CA ALA A 82 -3.35 -15.06 -13.70
C ALA A 82 -4.77 -15.01 -14.28
N LEU A 83 -5.68 -14.29 -13.62
CA LEU A 83 -7.06 -14.14 -14.09
C LEU A 83 -7.15 -13.46 -15.47
N CYS A 84 -6.35 -12.42 -15.72
CA CYS A 84 -6.27 -11.78 -17.04
C CYS A 84 -5.76 -12.75 -18.11
N SER A 85 -4.74 -13.54 -17.79
CA SER A 85 -4.17 -14.55 -18.70
C SER A 85 -5.17 -15.68 -18.99
N GLU A 86 -5.91 -16.13 -17.97
CA GLU A 86 -6.98 -17.13 -18.12
C GLU A 86 -8.11 -16.58 -19.00
N PHE A 87 -8.52 -15.32 -18.81
CA PHE A 87 -9.54 -14.68 -19.63
C PHE A 87 -9.10 -14.53 -21.09
N GLU A 88 -7.85 -14.14 -21.34
CA GLU A 88 -7.29 -14.04 -22.69
C GLU A 88 -7.21 -15.41 -23.37
N THR A 89 -6.77 -16.43 -22.64
CA THR A 89 -6.71 -17.82 -23.12
C THR A 89 -8.11 -18.36 -23.44
N LEU A 90 -9.09 -18.12 -22.57
CA LEU A 90 -10.49 -18.50 -22.81
C LEU A 90 -11.06 -17.82 -24.07
N ARG A 91 -10.71 -16.54 -24.27
CA ARG A 91 -11.13 -15.80 -25.46
C ARG A 91 -10.47 -16.32 -26.74
N MET A 92 -9.21 -16.77 -26.69
CA MET A 92 -8.55 -17.44 -27.83
C MET A 92 -9.25 -18.76 -28.16
N LYS A 93 -9.58 -19.59 -27.16
CA LYS A 93 -10.25 -20.88 -27.36
C LYS A 93 -11.69 -20.76 -27.90
N LEU A 94 -12.40 -19.67 -27.60
CA LEU A 94 -13.75 -19.42 -28.10
C LEU A 94 -13.75 -18.92 -29.56
N GLY A 95 -12.61 -18.44 -30.07
CA GLY A 95 -12.44 -17.97 -31.45
C GLY A 95 -11.97 -19.05 -32.42
N GLU A 96 -11.58 -20.23 -31.94
CA GLU A 96 -11.29 -21.40 -32.76
C GLU A 96 -12.63 -22.07 -33.16
N SER A 97 -13.28 -21.54 -34.20
CA SER A 97 -14.45 -22.19 -34.80
C SER A 97 -14.04 -23.52 -35.43
N VAL A 98 -14.42 -24.61 -34.77
CA VAL A 98 -15.26 -25.71 -35.29
C VAL A 98 -15.14 -25.96 -36.81
N ILE A 99 -14.40 -27.03 -37.15
CA ILE A 99 -14.44 -27.91 -38.36
C ILE A 99 -14.60 -27.27 -39.76
N ASP A 100 -13.63 -27.58 -40.63
CA ASP A 100 -13.90 -28.30 -41.90
C ASP A 100 -13.36 -29.73 -41.75
#